data_AF-A0A835ZAM9-F1
#
_entry.id   AF-A0A835ZAM9-F1
#
_cell.length_a   1.000
_cell.length_b   1.000
_cell.length_c   1.000
_cell.angle_alpha   90.00
_cell.angle_beta   90.00
_cell.angle_gamma   90.00
#
_symmetry.space_group_name_H-M   'P 1'
#
loop_
_entity.id
_entity.type
_entity.pdbx_description
1 polymer ?
#
loop_
_entity_poly.entity_id
_entity_poly.type
_entity_poly.pdbx_seq_one_letter_code
_entity_poly.pdbx_strand_id
1 'polypeptide(L)' 'MATKFPKFSQALAQDPTTRRIWFGIATAHDFETHDGMTEENLHKNYFLIF' A
#
# COMPACT_ATOMS: atom_id res chain seq x y z
N MET A 1 13.48 -12.32 -2.27
CA MET A 1 12.56 -12.72 -1.18
C MET A 1 11.74 -11.49 -0.81
N ALA A 2 10.45 -11.46 -1.16
CA ALA A 2 9.59 -10.33 -0.80
C ALA A 2 9.15 -10.46 0.67
N THR A 3 9.15 -9.37 1.41
CA THR A 3 8.68 -9.37 2.80
C THR A 3 7.16 -9.23 2.86
N LYS A 4 6.55 -9.70 3.97
CA LYS A 4 5.10 -9.64 4.16
C LYS A 4 4.53 -8.19 4.20
N PHE A 5 5.37 -7.21 4.49
CA PHE A 5 5.02 -5.79 4.52
C PHE A 5 5.85 -5.00 3.49
N PRO A 6 5.27 -3.98 2.82
CA PRO A 6 3.84 -3.66 2.75
C PRO A 6 3.06 -4.58 1.82
N LYS A 7 1.85 -5.03 2.22
CA LYS A 7 1.02 -5.95 1.41
C LYS A 7 0.39 -5.26 0.18
N PHE A 8 0.15 -3.97 0.27
CA PHE A 8 -0.52 -3.18 -0.76
C PHE A 8 0.42 -2.68 -1.87
N SER A 9 1.73 -2.90 -1.74
CA SER A 9 2.71 -2.55 -2.78
C SER A 9 3.82 -3.59 -2.84
N GLN A 10 3.77 -4.43 -3.85
CA GLN A 10 4.72 -5.50 -4.13
C GLN A 10 6.11 -4.93 -4.48
N ALA A 11 6.15 -3.77 -5.14
CA ALA A 11 7.39 -3.07 -5.43
C ALA A 11 8.11 -2.64 -4.14
N LEU A 12 7.38 -2.09 -3.17
CA LEU A 12 7.94 -1.75 -1.86
C LEU A 12 8.28 -3.02 -1.05
N ALA A 13 7.47 -4.07 -1.13
CA ALA A 13 7.72 -5.34 -0.43
C ALA A 13 9.03 -6.03 -0.85
N GLN A 14 9.50 -5.76 -2.08
CA GLN A 14 10.77 -6.26 -2.60
C GLN A 14 11.97 -5.38 -2.24
N ASP A 15 11.75 -4.19 -1.70
CA ASP A 15 12.83 -3.30 -1.31
C ASP A 15 13.58 -3.86 -0.07
N PRO A 16 14.90 -4.12 -0.19
CA PRO A 16 15.70 -4.69 0.89
C PRO A 16 16.16 -3.66 1.92
N THR A 17 15.92 -2.37 1.69
CA THR A 17 16.38 -1.26 2.54
C THR A 17 15.31 -0.84 3.56
N THR A 18 15.71 0.01 4.51
CA THR A 18 14.77 0.64 5.46
C THR A 18 13.79 1.60 4.79
N ARG A 19 14.06 2.03 3.54
CA ARG A 19 13.13 2.85 2.74
C ARG A 19 11.75 2.23 2.66
N ARG A 20 11.68 0.90 2.56
CA ARG A 20 10.43 0.14 2.57
C ARG A 20 9.52 0.50 3.74
N ILE A 21 10.08 0.61 4.94
CA ILE A 21 9.30 0.84 6.16
C ILE A 21 8.74 2.25 6.15
N TRP A 22 9.60 3.24 5.87
CA TRP A 22 9.20 4.64 5.83
C TRP A 22 8.18 4.93 4.74
N PHE A 23 8.42 4.45 3.52
CA PHE A 23 7.48 4.62 2.43
C PHE A 23 6.20 3.82 2.63
N GLY A 24 6.31 2.59 3.15
CA GLY A 24 5.12 1.78 3.48
C GLY A 24 4.23 2.41 4.55
N ILE A 25 4.77 3.25 5.44
CA ILE A 25 3.94 4.01 6.39
C ILE A 25 3.40 5.27 5.71
N ALA A 26 4.24 5.99 4.96
CA ALA A 26 3.86 7.24 4.30
C ALA A 26 2.75 7.05 3.25
N THR A 27 2.72 5.91 2.55
CA THR A 27 1.74 5.62 1.49
C THR A 27 0.61 4.68 1.95
N ALA A 28 0.48 4.41 3.24
CA ALA A 28 -0.52 3.47 3.75
C ALA A 28 -1.97 3.91 3.47
N HIS A 29 -2.22 5.22 3.45
CA HIS A 29 -3.54 5.82 3.20
C HIS A 29 -3.72 6.33 1.77
N ASP A 30 -2.69 6.21 0.94
CA ASP A 30 -2.74 6.56 -0.48
C ASP A 30 -3.28 5.36 -1.26
N PHE A 31 -4.59 5.11 -1.15
CA PHE A 31 -5.23 3.92 -1.70
C PHE A 31 -5.18 3.86 -3.23
N GLU A 32 -5.12 5.01 -3.91
CA GLU A 32 -5.06 5.08 -5.38
C GLU A 32 -3.80 4.43 -5.94
N THR A 33 -2.69 4.46 -5.20
CA THR A 33 -1.40 3.92 -5.62
C THR A 33 -1.19 2.47 -5.18
N HIS A 34 -2.18 1.84 -4.55
CA HIS A 34 -2.10 0.45 -4.12
C HIS A 34 -2.25 -0.52 -5.30
N ASP A 35 -1.47 -1.59 -5.28
CA ASP A 35 -1.48 -2.60 -6.34
C ASP A 35 -2.86 -3.27 -6.44
N GLY A 36 -3.43 -3.26 -7.64
CA GLY A 36 -4.74 -3.89 -7.90
C GLY A 36 -5.93 -3.13 -7.32
N MET A 37 -5.79 -1.84 -6.99
CA MET A 37 -6.90 -0.98 -6.60
C MET A 37 -7.88 -0.78 -7.77
N THR A 38 -9.18 -0.89 -7.50
CA THR A 38 -10.27 -0.55 -8.43
C THR A 38 -11.10 0.59 -7.85
N GLU A 39 -11.81 1.36 -8.68
CA GLU A 39 -12.62 2.50 -8.22
C GLU A 39 -13.67 2.10 -7.17
N GLU A 40 -14.33 0.95 -7.34
CA GLU A 40 -15.30 0.44 -6.36
C GLU A 40 -14.67 0.17 -4.99
N ASN A 41 -13.49 -0.48 -4.97
CA ASN A 41 -12.76 -0.73 -3.72
C ASN A 41 -12.21 0.56 -3.12
N LEU A 42 -11.76 1.50 -3.95
CA LEU A 42 -11.30 2.82 -3.52
C LEU A 42 -12.41 3.57 -2.79
N HIS A 43 -13.59 3.69 -3.42
CA HIS A 43 -14.77 4.33 -2.83
C HIS A 43 -15.21 3.64 -1.54
N LYS A 44 -15.19 2.31 -1.50
CA LYS A 44 -15.49 1.54 -0.29
C LYS A 44 -14.48 1.78 0.83
N ASN A 45 -13.19 1.87 0.53
CA ASN A 45 -12.14 2.13 1.50
C ASN A 45 -12.23 3.55 2.07
N TYR A 46 -12.50 4.55 1.22
CA TYR A 46 -12.78 5.92 1.68
C TYR A 46 -14.03 5.98 2.55
N PHE A 47 -15.11 5.31 2.15
CA PHE A 47 -16.34 5.24 2.94
C PHE A 47 -16.13 4.57 4.29
N LEU A 48 -15.29 3.53 4.38
CA LEU A 48 -14.99 2.83 5.64
C LEU A 48 -14.17 3.68 6.63
N ILE A 49 -13.46 4.68 6.12
CA ILE A 49 -12.58 5.56 6.92
C ILE A 49 -13.33 6.81 7.43
N PHE A 50 -14.46 7.16 6.79
CA PHE A 50 -15.38 8.19 7.25
C PHE A 50 -16.40 7.65 8.26
#